data_AF-A0A9Q3GWJ6-F1
#
_entry.id   AF-A0A9Q3GWJ6-F1
#
_cell.length_a   1.000
_cell.length_b   1.000
_cell.length_c   1.000
_cell.angle_alpha   90.00
_cell.angle_beta   90.00
_cell.angle_gamma   90.00
#
_symmetry.space_group_name_H-M   'P 1'
#
loop_
_entity.id
_entity.type
_entity.pdbx_description
1 polymer ?
#
loop_
_entity_poly.entity_id
_entity_poly.type
_entity_poly.pdbx_seq_one_letter_code
_entity_poly.pdbx_strand_id
1 'polypeptide(L)'
;MYVSNHQDDWHTWLPLAEFSYNNAEHSSTKQSPFFTIYGRNPSFDSIHISQYSPAGKLTTKIQSAQQIVRDKLESAIRKFNRYADRNRTIPPDFQPGDKVWIASKNIKTTRPTKKLSQI
;
A
#
# COMPACT_ATOMS: atom_id res chain seq x y z
N MET A 1 11.09 15.35 -7.70
CA MET A 1 10.04 16.13 -7.00
C MET A 1 9.48 17.07 -8.05
N TYR A 2 8.41 16.67 -8.72
CA TYR A 2 7.73 17.49 -9.73
C TYR A 2 6.28 17.61 -9.28
N VAL A 3 5.96 18.75 -8.67
CA VAL A 3 4.57 19.16 -8.46
C VAL A 3 4.50 20.54 -9.07
N SER A 4 3.72 20.67 -10.14
CA SER A 4 3.45 21.95 -10.79
C SER A 4 2.81 22.90 -9.77
N ASN A 5 3.06 24.21 -9.91
CA ASN A 5 2.57 25.24 -8.98
C ASN A 5 1.04 25.29 -8.84
N HIS A 6 0.31 24.64 -9.75
CA HIS A 6 -1.16 24.69 -9.82
C HIS A 6 -1.85 23.38 -9.41
N GLN A 7 -1.16 22.24 -9.30
CA GLN A 7 -1.75 20.94 -8.84
C GLN A 7 -3.03 20.47 -9.59
N ASP A 8 -3.38 21.06 -10.73
CA ASP A 8 -4.66 20.78 -11.41
C ASP A 8 -4.59 19.60 -12.41
N ASP A 9 -3.38 19.15 -12.74
CA ASP A 9 -3.11 18.19 -13.81
C ASP A 9 -2.86 16.75 -13.31
N TRP A 10 -3.01 16.49 -12.02
CA TRP A 10 -2.72 15.17 -11.41
C TRP A 10 -3.48 14.00 -12.09
N HIS A 11 -4.71 14.26 -12.56
CA HIS A 11 -5.54 13.27 -13.23
C HIS A 11 -4.96 12.83 -14.58
N THR A 12 -4.26 13.73 -15.28
CA THR A 12 -3.58 13.43 -16.55
C THR A 12 -2.40 12.48 -16.33
N TRP A 13 -1.74 12.59 -15.18
CA TRP A 13 -0.60 11.74 -14.80
C TRP A 13 -0.99 10.42 -14.14
N LEU A 14 -2.25 10.26 -13.75
CA LEU A 14 -2.72 9.08 -13.03
C LEU A 14 -2.44 7.76 -13.76
N PRO A 15 -2.68 7.61 -15.08
CA PRO A 15 -2.37 6.36 -15.78
C PRO A 15 -0.88 6.02 -15.76
N LEU A 16 -0.01 7.03 -15.88
CA LEU A 16 1.44 6.84 -15.83
C LEU A 16 1.89 6.46 -14.42
N ALA A 17 1.35 7.12 -13.39
CA ALA A 17 1.64 6.82 -12.00
C ALA A 17 1.19 5.41 -11.62
N GLU A 18 0.00 4.99 -12.04
CA GLU A 18 -0.52 3.63 -11.86
C GLU A 18 0.40 2.61 -12.55
N PHE A 19 0.77 2.84 -13.81
CA PHE A 19 1.67 1.95 -14.53
C PHE A 19 3.02 1.83 -13.83
N SER A 20 3.64 2.95 -13.46
CA SER A 20 4.92 2.95 -12.74
C SER A 20 4.80 2.24 -11.39
N TYR A 21 3.72 2.45 -10.64
CA TYR A 21 3.49 1.80 -9.36
C TYR A 21 3.30 0.29 -9.51
N ASN A 22 2.49 -0.15 -10.48
CA ASN A 22 2.22 -1.56 -10.74
C ASN A 22 3.42 -2.33 -11.31
N ASN A 23 4.38 -1.61 -11.92
CA ASN A 23 5.61 -2.19 -12.44
C ASN A 23 6.78 -2.15 -11.44
N ALA A 24 6.72 -1.27 -10.44
CA ALA A 24 7.75 -1.14 -9.41
C ALA A 24 7.73 -2.31 -8.42
N GLU A 25 8.91 -2.69 -7.95
CA GLU A 25 9.05 -3.69 -6.90
C GLU A 25 8.60 -3.12 -5.54
N HIS A 26 7.64 -3.76 -4.89
CA HIS A 26 7.21 -3.34 -3.57
C HIS A 26 8.20 -3.82 -2.49
N SER A 27 8.62 -2.91 -1.60
CA SER A 27 9.71 -3.15 -0.64
C SER A 27 9.48 -4.35 0.30
N SER A 28 8.22 -4.57 0.72
CA SER A 28 7.85 -5.67 1.62
C SER A 28 7.82 -7.03 0.93
N THR A 29 7.39 -7.09 -0.33
CA THR A 29 7.14 -8.35 -1.05
C THR A 29 8.29 -8.71 -1.98
N LYS A 30 9.13 -7.73 -2.35
CA LYS A 30 10.17 -7.83 -3.39
C LYS A 30 9.61 -8.34 -4.72
N GLN A 31 8.36 -8.01 -5.01
CA GLN A 31 7.62 -8.37 -6.21
C GLN A 31 6.79 -7.17 -6.64
N SER A 32 6.60 -6.98 -7.95
CA SER A 32 5.67 -6.00 -8.48
C SER A 32 4.25 -6.58 -8.56
N PRO A 33 3.21 -5.72 -8.49
CA PRO A 33 1.83 -6.13 -8.74
C PRO A 33 1.63 -6.82 -10.10
N PHE A 34 2.18 -6.26 -11.19
CA PHE A 34 2.04 -6.86 -12.51
C PHE A 34 2.65 -8.27 -12.60
N PHE A 35 3.80 -8.50 -11.99
CA PHE A 35 4.40 -9.83 -11.97
C PHE A 35 3.56 -10.83 -11.17
N THR A 36 2.96 -10.38 -10.07
CA THR A 36 2.15 -11.25 -9.20
C THR A 36 0.84 -11.69 -9.85
N ILE A 37 0.28 -10.86 -10.74
CA ILE A 37 -0.97 -11.14 -11.46
C ILE A 37 -0.69 -11.85 -12.79
N TYR A 38 0.25 -11.34 -13.58
CA TYR A 38 0.46 -11.76 -14.97
C TYR A 38 1.74 -12.60 -15.17
N GLY A 39 2.57 -12.78 -14.14
CA GLY A 39 3.84 -13.50 -14.23
C GLY A 39 4.95 -12.77 -14.99
N ARG A 40 4.69 -11.51 -15.40
CA ARG A 40 5.59 -10.64 -16.16
C ARG A 40 5.33 -9.16 -15.87
N ASN A 41 6.37 -8.35 -16.07
CA ASN A 41 6.31 -6.90 -16.01
C ASN A 41 6.32 -6.32 -17.43
N PRO A 42 5.39 -5.42 -17.78
CA PRO A 42 5.44 -4.72 -19.07
C PRO A 42 6.66 -3.80 -19.14
N SER A 43 7.28 -3.75 -20.33
CA SER A 43 8.36 -2.81 -20.66
C SER A 43 7.80 -1.67 -21.50
N PHE A 44 8.33 -0.45 -21.32
CA PHE A 44 7.98 0.70 -22.16
C PHE A 44 8.53 0.57 -23.59
N ASP A 45 9.70 -0.06 -23.75
CA ASP A 45 10.46 -0.02 -25.01
C ASP A 45 10.13 -1.15 -26.00
N SER A 46 9.20 -2.05 -25.66
CA SER A 46 8.90 -3.15 -26.56
C SER A 46 7.63 -3.90 -26.21
N ILE A 47 6.69 -3.94 -27.16
CA ILE A 47 5.71 -5.02 -27.27
C ILE A 47 6.48 -6.27 -27.67
N HIS A 48 7.26 -6.84 -26.75
CA HIS A 48 7.74 -8.20 -26.92
C HIS A 48 6.54 -9.12 -26.72
N ILE A 49 5.98 -9.57 -27.84
CA ILE A 49 5.14 -10.76 -27.87
C ILE A 49 6.08 -11.90 -27.46
N SER A 50 6.12 -12.22 -26.16
CA SER A 50 6.98 -13.31 -25.70
C SER A 50 6.54 -14.59 -26.39
N GLN A 51 7.50 -15.39 -26.86
CA GLN A 51 7.21 -16.75 -27.32
C GLN A 51 6.31 -17.45 -26.30
N TYR A 52 5.26 -18.09 -26.82
CA TYR A 52 4.20 -18.73 -26.06
C TYR A 52 4.81 -19.64 -24.99
N SER A 53 4.78 -19.22 -23.73
CA SER A 53 5.21 -20.07 -22.63
C SER A 53 4.06 -21.04 -22.35
N PRO A 54 4.30 -22.37 -22.23
CA PRO A 54 3.24 -23.32 -21.92
C PRO A 54 2.46 -22.86 -20.70
N ALA A 55 1.12 -22.77 -20.81
CA ALA A 55 0.25 -22.17 -19.80
C ALA A 55 0.51 -22.74 -18.39
N GLY A 56 0.77 -24.04 -18.27
CA GLY A 56 1.09 -24.69 -17.00
C GLY A 56 2.34 -24.14 -16.30
N LYS A 57 3.42 -23.83 -17.05
CA LYS A 57 4.66 -23.26 -16.47
C LYS A 57 4.47 -21.82 -16.00
N LEU A 58 3.62 -21.06 -16.69
CA LEU A 58 3.27 -19.70 -16.28
C LEU A 58 2.41 -19.70 -15.01
N THR A 59 1.41 -20.57 -14.95
CA THR A 59 0.52 -20.69 -13.78
C THR A 59 1.30 -21.08 -12.52
N THR A 60 2.21 -22.06 -12.60
CA THR A 60 3.02 -22.45 -11.43
C THR A 60 3.94 -21.34 -10.96
N LYS A 61 4.50 -20.56 -11.89
CA LYS A 61 5.32 -19.38 -11.59
C LYS A 61 4.50 -18.27 -10.90
N ILE A 62 3.27 -18.02 -11.37
CA ILE A 62 2.37 -17.05 -10.74
C ILE A 62 1.98 -17.52 -9.34
N GLN A 63 1.61 -18.79 -9.18
CA GLN A 63 1.25 -19.37 -7.89
C GLN A 63 2.39 -19.29 -6.87
N SER A 64 3.62 -19.60 -7.27
CA SER A 64 4.78 -19.49 -6.38
C SER A 64 5.08 -18.05 -6.00
N ALA A 65 5.00 -17.11 -6.95
CA ALA A 65 5.14 -15.68 -6.68
C ALA A 65 4.06 -15.19 -5.68
N GLN A 66 2.81 -15.59 -5.87
CA GLN A 66 1.70 -15.27 -4.98
C GLN A 66 1.91 -15.83 -3.57
N GLN A 67 2.45 -17.06 -3.45
CA GLN A 67 2.75 -17.63 -2.15
C GLN A 67 3.83 -16.83 -1.41
N ILE A 68 4.93 -16.49 -2.09
CA ILE A 68 6.00 -15.67 -1.52
C ILE A 68 5.46 -14.30 -1.07
N VAL A 69 4.58 -13.68 -1.87
CA VAL A 69 3.95 -12.41 -1.54
C VAL A 69 3.11 -12.54 -0.26
N ARG A 70 2.29 -13.59 -0.13
CA ARG A 70 1.49 -13.85 1.06
C ARG A 70 2.36 -13.98 2.31
N ASP A 71 3.38 -14.84 2.27
CA ASP A 71 4.25 -15.10 3.43
C ASP A 71 4.98 -13.83 3.89
N LYS A 72 5.43 -13.01 2.93
CA LYS A 72 6.09 -11.74 3.22
C LYS A 72 5.13 -10.69 3.79
N LEU A 73 3.91 -10.61 3.26
CA LEU A 73 2.89 -9.70 3.78
C LEU A 73 2.52 -10.07 5.22
N GLU A 74 2.33 -11.35 5.52
CA GLU A 74 2.08 -11.79 6.89
C GLU A 74 3.24 -11.42 7.82
N SER A 75 4.48 -11.62 7.38
CA SER A 75 5.66 -11.24 8.16
C SER A 75 5.73 -9.73 8.40
N ALA A 76 5.41 -8.92 7.39
CA ALA A 76 5.34 -7.47 7.50
C ALA A 76 4.23 -7.03 8.47
N ILE A 77 3.02 -7.59 8.37
CA ILE A 77 1.91 -7.33 9.28
C ILE A 77 2.32 -7.68 10.71
N ARG A 78 2.90 -8.87 10.94
CA ARG A 78 3.42 -9.27 12.26
C ARG A 78 4.47 -8.28 12.79
N LYS A 79 5.34 -7.75 11.93
CA LYS A 79 6.33 -6.73 12.31
C LYS A 79 5.67 -5.40 12.67
N PHE A 80 4.69 -4.95 11.89
CA PHE A 80 3.96 -3.71 12.16
C PHE A 80 3.15 -3.81 13.46
N ASN A 81 2.47 -4.94 13.70
CA ASN A 81 1.75 -5.18 14.95
C ASN A 81 2.71 -5.14 16.14
N ARG A 82 3.83 -5.88 16.09
CA ARG A 82 4.85 -5.82 17.17
C ARG A 82 5.36 -4.40 17.44
N TYR A 83 5.57 -3.61 16.39
CA TYR A 83 6.01 -2.22 16.54
C TYR A 83 4.92 -1.33 17.15
N ALA A 84 3.67 -1.47 16.70
CA ALA A 84 2.54 -0.73 17.22
C ALA A 84 2.23 -1.11 18.68
N ASP A 85 2.27 -2.40 18.99
CA ASP A 85 1.97 -2.93 20.32
C ASP A 85 3.09 -2.65 21.35
N ARG A 86 4.34 -2.42 20.91
CA ARG A 86 5.48 -2.14 21.79
C ARG A 86 5.22 -1.00 22.79
N ASN A 87 4.49 0.03 22.35
CA ASN A 87 4.18 1.20 23.17
C ASN A 87 2.69 1.28 23.53
N ARG A 88 1.93 0.21 23.27
CA ARG A 88 0.48 0.18 23.54
C ARG A 88 0.26 -0.26 24.98
N THR A 89 -0.43 0.57 25.75
CA THR A 89 -0.91 0.19 27.08
C THR A 89 -2.23 -0.56 26.96
N ILE A 90 -2.50 -1.46 27.92
CA ILE A 90 -3.81 -2.08 28.05
C ILE A 90 -4.82 -0.95 28.29
N PRO A 91 -5.84 -0.80 27.44
CA PRO A 91 -6.85 0.23 27.67
C PRO A 91 -7.63 -0.11 28.94
N PRO A 92 -8.04 0.89 29.72
CA PRO A 92 -9.05 0.72 30.76
C PRO A 92 -10.33 0.09 30.19
N ASP A 93 -11.11 -0.56 31.05
CA ASP A 93 -12.44 -1.03 30.67
C ASP A 93 -13.37 0.18 30.55
N PHE A 94 -13.78 0.51 29.33
CA PHE A 94 -14.64 1.66 29.03
C PHE A 94 -16.06 1.19 28.82
N GLN A 95 -17.01 1.87 29.46
CA GLN A 95 -18.44 1.63 29.28
C GLN A 95 -19.02 2.62 28.26
N PRO A 96 -20.07 2.23 27.51
CA PRO A 96 -20.77 3.15 26.64
C PRO A 96 -21.26 4.40 27.41
N GLY A 97 -20.80 5.58 26.99
CA GLY A 97 -21.10 6.86 27.65
C GLY A 97 -19.91 7.49 28.37
N ASP A 98 -18.82 6.75 28.58
CA ASP A 98 -17.60 7.29 29.18
C ASP A 98 -16.93 8.33 28.28
N LYS A 99 -16.48 9.43 28.90
CA LYS A 99 -15.71 10.47 28.21
C LYS A 99 -14.22 10.18 28.37
N VAL A 100 -13.51 10.11 27.24
CA VAL A 100 -12.06 9.89 27.19
C VAL A 100 -11.33 11.12 26.71
N TRP A 101 -10.22 11.45 27.36
CA TRP A 101 -9.34 12.54 26.93
C TRP A 101 -8.46 12.05 25.77
N ILE A 102 -8.55 12.74 24.63
CA ILE A 102 -7.75 12.42 23.44
C ILE A 102 -6.74 13.53 23.20
N ALA A 103 -5.46 13.17 23.11
CA ALA A 103 -4.41 14.11 22.73
C ALA A 103 -4.55 14.49 21.25
N SER A 104 -5.03 15.69 20.97
CA SER A 104 -5.27 16.19 19.60
C SER A 104 -4.00 16.58 18.83
N LYS A 105 -2.82 16.45 19.44
CA LYS A 105 -1.53 16.91 18.88
C LYS A 105 -1.26 16.36 17.47
N ASN A 106 -1.62 15.09 17.23
CA ASN A 106 -1.36 14.38 15.98
C ASN A 106 -2.64 14.02 15.19
N ILE A 107 -3.80 14.54 15.61
CA ILE A 107 -5.08 14.25 14.95
C ILE A 107 -5.38 15.39 13.97
N LYS A 108 -5.44 15.05 12.68
CA LYS A 108 -5.91 15.96 11.66
C LYS A 108 -7.43 15.89 11.60
N THR A 109 -8.09 16.95 12.01
CA THR A 109 -9.54 17.09 11.87
C THR A 109 -9.87 17.63 10.48
N THR A 110 -11.01 17.26 9.91
CA THR A 110 -11.56 17.89 8.70
C THR A 110 -11.94 19.37 8.90
N ARG A 111 -11.88 19.86 10.15
CA ARG A 111 -12.15 21.25 10.49
C ARG A 111 -10.94 22.16 10.24
N PRO A 112 -11.15 23.38 9.73
CA PRO A 112 -10.08 24.27 9.28
C PRO A 112 -9.23 24.86 10.41
N THR A 113 -9.73 24.93 11.66
CA THR A 113 -8.97 25.45 12.80
C THR A 113 -9.26 24.70 14.11
N LYS A 114 -8.21 24.54 14.94
CA LYS A 114 -8.28 23.88 16.27
C LYS A 114 -9.20 24.60 17.27
N LYS A 115 -9.47 25.90 17.07
CA LYS A 115 -10.34 26.70 17.96
C LYS A 115 -11.82 26.33 17.83
N LEU A 116 -12.21 25.71 16.72
CA LEU A 116 -13.59 25.33 16.40
C LEU A 116 -13.86 23.83 16.53
N SER A 117 -12.92 23.05 17.08
CA SER A 117 -13.21 21.68 17.49
C SER A 117 -13.82 21.70 18.87
N GLN A 118 -15.15 21.52 18.96
CA GLN A 118 -15.75 21.06 20.21
C GLN A 118 -15.29 19.61 20.40
N ILE A 119 -14.54 19.36 21.47
CA ILE A 119 -14.25 18.02 22.00
C ILE A 119 -15.16 17.87 23.21
#